data_AF-A0A8T4SBD4-F1
#
_entry.id   AF-A0A8T4SBD4-F1
#
_cell.length_a   1.000
_cell.length_b   1.000
_cell.length_c   1.000
_cell.angle_alpha   90.00
_cell.angle_beta   90.00
_cell.angle_gamma   90.00
#
_symmetry.space_group_name_H-M   'P 1'
#
loop_
_entity.id
_entity.type
_entity.pdbx_description
1 polymer ?
#
loop_
_entity_poly.entity_id
_entity_poly.type
_entity_poly.pdbx_seq_one_letter_code
_entity_poly.pdbx_strand_id
1 'polypeptide(L)'
;MQSVLVSAYDISVTALEPIFYIKIVSVIVLLAALVSLSKKLSETHKKILFLSIAVPVALSTLYLAFHTITDNASSATKGPVHWHADYEVMLCGKSLDLINPNFPRNKIGTSLLHEHDDNRIHVEGTVSMLKEVSLGNFFKVIGGKLENNYVSYPTKEGLIEARNGEMCDNKESTLKVYINGKRMSGPENYVPYPAQQVPPGDCIIILFDSSESETTDIICTSWKAKGWDYDGFDREENTIGDIEWQ
;
A
#
# COMPACT_ATOMS: atom_id res chain seq x y z
N MET A 1 4.24 22.63 33.53
CA MET A 1 5.32 21.61 33.51
C MET A 1 4.66 20.24 33.44
N GLN A 2 4.45 19.72 32.23
CA GLN A 2 4.04 18.33 32.04
C GLN A 2 5.28 17.45 32.17
N SER A 3 5.32 16.67 33.23
CA SER A 3 6.35 15.67 33.49
C SER A 3 6.33 14.61 32.39
N VAL A 4 7.44 14.52 31.67
CA VAL A 4 7.78 13.47 30.72
C VAL A 4 7.97 12.17 31.50
N LEU A 5 6.86 11.44 31.73
CA LEU A 5 6.92 10.03 32.09
C LEU A 5 6.90 9.24 30.79
N VAL A 6 8.08 9.05 30.20
CA VAL A 6 8.27 8.00 29.19
C VAL A 6 8.06 6.69 29.93
N SER A 7 6.95 6.02 29.62
CA SER A 7 6.64 4.71 30.17
C SER A 7 7.77 3.74 29.80
N ALA A 8 8.23 2.92 30.75
CA ALA A 8 9.19 1.84 30.48
C ALA A 8 8.69 0.89 29.37
N TYR A 9 7.39 0.90 29.10
CA TYR A 9 6.76 0.19 27.98
C TYR A 9 7.22 0.72 26.61
N ASP A 10 7.35 2.04 26.43
CA ASP A 10 7.77 2.64 25.15
C ASP A 10 9.23 2.33 24.81
N ILE A 11 10.08 2.18 25.82
CA ILE A 11 11.50 1.80 25.64
C ILE A 11 11.61 0.34 25.16
N SER A 12 10.70 -0.54 25.61
CA SER A 12 10.71 -1.95 25.22
C SER A 12 10.24 -2.17 23.78
N VAL A 13 9.26 -1.38 23.30
CA VAL A 13 8.74 -1.49 21.94
C VAL A 13 9.71 -0.87 20.93
N THR A 14 10.32 0.28 21.25
CA THR A 14 11.28 0.95 20.35
C THR A 14 12.61 0.20 20.19
N ALA A 15 13.02 -0.59 21.19
CA ALA A 15 14.20 -1.46 21.10
C ALA A 15 14.02 -2.69 20.20
N LEU A 16 12.78 -3.01 19.81
CA LEU A 16 12.41 -4.13 18.93
C LEU A 16 12.23 -3.71 17.46
N GLU A 17 12.38 -2.43 17.14
CA GLU A 17 12.34 -1.97 15.75
C GLU A 17 13.65 -2.33 15.04
N PRO A 18 13.63 -3.10 13.93
CA PRO A 18 14.84 -3.52 13.23
C PRO A 18 15.76 -2.36 12.82
N ILE A 19 15.17 -1.21 12.48
CA ILE A 19 15.90 0.00 12.12
C ILE A 19 16.73 0.53 13.30
N PHE A 20 16.21 0.47 14.52
CA PHE A 20 16.93 0.92 15.71
C PHE A 20 18.14 0.03 16.00
N TYR A 21 17.98 -1.28 15.86
CA TYR A 21 19.07 -2.24 16.02
C TYR A 21 20.19 -2.03 14.98
N ILE A 22 19.83 -1.85 13.70
CA ILE A 22 20.78 -1.56 12.61
C ILE A 22 21.57 -0.28 12.91
N LYS A 23 20.94 0.77 13.45
CA LYS A 23 21.62 2.02 13.83
C LYS A 23 22.69 1.78 14.89
N ILE A 24 22.37 1.03 15.95
CA ILE A 24 23.33 0.71 17.02
C ILE A 24 24.52 -0.06 16.46
N VAL A 25 24.26 -1.10 15.66
CA VAL A 25 25.31 -1.94 15.07
C VAL A 25 26.19 -1.11 14.14
N SER A 26 25.62 -0.23 13.33
CA SER A 26 26.36 0.67 12.44
C SER A 26 27.30 1.60 13.21
N VAL A 27 26.87 2.13 14.36
CA VAL A 27 27.72 2.97 15.24
C VAL A 27 28.86 2.14 15.82
N ILE A 28 28.60 0.92 16.31
CA ILE A 28 29.64 0.04 16.86
C ILE A 28 30.68 -0.29 15.78
N VAL A 29 30.23 -0.66 14.57
CA VAL A 29 31.12 -0.97 13.44
C VAL A 29 31.93 0.25 13.02
N LEU A 30 31.34 1.45 12.99
CA LEU A 30 32.06 2.69 12.68
C LEU A 30 33.13 3.00 13.73
N LEU A 31 32.80 2.90 15.02
CA LEU A 31 33.76 3.13 16.11
C LEU A 31 34.90 2.10 16.06
N ALA A 32 34.58 0.83 15.81
CA ALA A 32 35.56 -0.23 15.61
C ALA A 32 36.48 0.07 14.42
N ALA A 33 35.92 0.51 13.28
CA ALA A 33 36.70 0.91 12.11
C ALA A 33 37.63 2.10 12.42
N LEU A 34 37.18 3.10 13.18
CA LEU A 34 38.02 4.23 13.60
C LEU A 34 39.17 3.77 14.51
N VAL A 35 38.94 2.85 15.45
CA VAL A 35 39.99 2.25 16.27
C VAL A 35 40.99 1.47 15.42
N SER A 36 40.53 0.81 14.35
CA SER A 36 41.40 0.07 13.42
C SER A 36 42.39 0.96 12.66
N LEU A 37 42.09 2.25 12.51
CA LEU A 37 42.98 3.24 11.88
C LEU A 37 44.12 3.70 12.80
N SER A 38 44.09 3.34 14.09
CA SER A 38 45.15 3.66 15.04
C SER A 38 46.37 2.73 14.89
N LYS A 39 47.59 3.25 15.11
CA LYS A 39 48.86 2.53 14.83
C LYS A 39 49.06 1.31 15.75
N LYS A 40 49.51 0.21 15.13
CA LYS A 40 49.98 -1.07 15.71
C LYS A 40 49.10 -1.64 16.84
N LEU A 41 47.97 -2.24 16.44
CA LEU A 41 47.21 -3.15 17.30
C LEU A 41 47.99 -4.45 17.55
N SER A 42 48.01 -4.91 18.80
CA SER A 42 48.52 -6.25 19.11
C SER A 42 47.59 -7.34 18.56
N GLU A 43 48.08 -8.57 18.41
CA GLU A 43 47.28 -9.70 17.90
C GLU A 43 45.99 -9.94 18.70
N THR A 44 46.04 -9.77 20.03
CA THR A 44 44.83 -9.85 20.87
C THR A 44 43.82 -8.76 20.54
N HIS A 45 44.27 -7.51 20.37
CA HIS A 45 43.37 -6.41 20.01
C HIS A 45 42.76 -6.59 18.63
N LYS A 46 43.50 -7.16 17.66
CA LYS A 46 42.95 -7.50 16.33
C LYS A 46 41.82 -8.52 16.42
N LYS A 47 41.98 -9.56 17.23
CA LYS A 47 40.94 -10.58 17.47
C LYS A 47 39.71 -9.98 18.14
N ILE A 48 39.90 -9.15 19.17
CA ILE A 48 38.80 -8.46 19.86
C ILE A 48 38.06 -7.53 18.89
N LEU A 49 38.80 -6.74 18.12
CA LEU A 49 38.23 -5.83 17.12
C LEU A 49 37.43 -6.61 16.07
N PHE A 50 37.97 -7.70 15.54
CA PHE A 50 37.27 -8.57 14.60
C PHE A 50 35.97 -9.10 15.20
N LEU A 51 36.02 -9.64 16.42
CA LEU A 51 34.82 -10.15 17.11
C LEU A 51 33.80 -9.04 17.40
N SER A 52 34.24 -7.83 17.73
CA SER A 52 33.34 -6.68 17.96
C SER A 52 32.60 -6.21 16.71
N ILE A 53 33.08 -6.59 15.52
CA ILE A 53 32.39 -6.33 14.24
C ILE A 53 31.58 -7.57 13.84
N ALA A 54 32.22 -8.74 13.83
CA ALA A 54 31.63 -9.98 13.35
C ALA A 54 30.41 -10.41 14.18
N VAL A 55 30.48 -10.32 15.51
CA VAL A 55 29.37 -10.75 16.39
C VAL A 55 28.13 -9.87 16.18
N PRO A 56 28.20 -8.52 16.27
CA PRO A 56 27.02 -7.69 16.02
C PRO A 56 26.44 -7.84 14.61
N VAL A 57 27.29 -7.96 13.58
CA VAL A 57 26.82 -8.19 12.20
C VAL A 57 26.09 -9.53 12.10
N ALA A 58 26.67 -10.62 12.62
CA ALA A 58 26.03 -11.94 12.59
C ALA A 58 24.70 -11.95 13.37
N LEU A 59 24.66 -11.34 14.56
CA LEU A 59 23.43 -11.21 15.34
C LEU A 59 22.37 -10.37 14.63
N SER A 60 22.76 -9.28 13.94
CA SER A 60 21.86 -8.48 13.11
C SER A 60 21.24 -9.31 12.00
N THR A 61 22.07 -10.05 11.27
CA THR A 61 21.62 -10.88 10.15
C THR A 61 20.64 -11.95 10.64
N LEU A 62 20.95 -12.64 11.74
CA LEU A 62 20.07 -13.65 12.33
C LEU A 62 18.76 -13.04 12.82
N TYR A 63 18.83 -11.88 13.49
CA TYR A 63 17.65 -11.17 13.97
C TYR A 63 16.75 -10.73 12.81
N LEU A 64 17.32 -10.11 11.76
CA LEU A 64 16.57 -9.69 10.58
C LEU A 64 15.94 -10.89 9.85
N ALA A 65 16.70 -11.98 9.66
CA ALA A 65 16.18 -13.20 9.05
C ALA A 65 15.00 -13.77 9.85
N PHE A 66 15.13 -13.86 11.17
CA PHE A 66 14.07 -14.34 12.04
C PHE A 66 12.83 -13.43 12.01
N HIS A 67 13.03 -12.11 12.05
CA HIS A 67 11.96 -11.12 11.99
C HIS A 67 11.23 -11.21 10.65
N THR A 68 11.95 -11.22 9.53
CA THR A 68 11.35 -11.34 8.19
C THR A 68 10.57 -12.64 8.02
N ILE A 69 11.09 -13.78 8.49
CA ILE A 69 10.36 -15.05 8.43
C ILE A 69 9.08 -14.98 9.27
N THR A 70 9.16 -14.40 10.46
CA THR A 70 8.01 -14.28 11.38
C THR A 70 6.94 -13.34 10.83
N ASP A 71 7.33 -12.17 10.31
CA ASP A 71 6.43 -11.21 9.68
C ASP A 71 5.74 -11.84 8.48
N ASN A 72 6.51 -12.47 7.58
CA ASN A 72 5.94 -13.13 6.42
C ASN A 72 4.97 -14.24 6.85
N ALA A 73 5.36 -15.12 7.78
CA ALA A 73 4.50 -16.23 8.21
C ALA A 73 3.20 -15.76 8.90
N SER A 74 3.26 -14.65 9.65
CA SER A 74 2.10 -14.09 10.35
C SER A 74 1.23 -13.18 9.47
N SER A 75 1.77 -12.63 8.39
CA SER A 75 1.05 -11.78 7.45
C SER A 75 -0.12 -12.51 6.76
N ALA A 76 -1.09 -11.73 6.26
CA ALA A 76 -2.21 -12.25 5.48
C ALA A 76 -1.74 -12.83 4.15
N THR A 77 -0.72 -12.23 3.53
CA THR A 77 -0.20 -12.63 2.22
C THR A 77 0.91 -13.67 2.25
N LYS A 78 1.33 -14.10 3.44
CA LYS A 78 2.45 -15.05 3.65
C LYS A 78 3.78 -14.61 3.03
N GLY A 79 3.96 -13.31 2.84
CA GLY A 79 5.13 -12.73 2.19
C GLY A 79 4.84 -11.41 1.48
N PRO A 80 5.87 -10.78 0.87
CA PRO A 80 5.69 -9.58 0.09
C PRO A 80 4.92 -9.86 -1.19
N VAL A 81 4.06 -8.92 -1.57
CA VAL A 81 3.27 -8.97 -2.79
C VAL A 81 3.53 -7.75 -3.66
N HIS A 82 3.15 -7.88 -4.92
CA HIS A 82 3.09 -6.79 -5.87
C HIS A 82 1.80 -6.97 -6.66
N TRP A 83 0.71 -6.36 -6.19
CA TRP A 83 -0.59 -6.45 -6.83
C TRP A 83 -0.97 -5.14 -7.48
N HIS A 84 -1.77 -5.24 -8.53
CA HIS A 84 -2.29 -4.12 -9.27
C HIS A 84 -3.81 -4.26 -9.45
N ALA A 85 -4.51 -3.13 -9.37
CA ALA A 85 -5.89 -3.01 -9.82
C ALA A 85 -6.10 -1.65 -10.47
N ASP A 86 -6.77 -1.62 -11.62
CA ASP A 86 -7.00 -0.38 -12.33
C ASP A 86 -8.29 0.27 -11.84
N TYR A 87 -8.33 1.60 -11.84
CA TYR A 87 -9.50 2.32 -11.37
C TYR A 87 -9.79 3.58 -12.17
N GLU A 88 -11.06 3.98 -12.19
CA GLU A 88 -11.52 5.24 -12.78
C GLU A 88 -12.51 5.91 -11.81
N VAL A 89 -12.39 7.23 -11.64
CA VAL A 89 -13.31 8.04 -10.83
C VAL A 89 -14.07 8.98 -11.74
N MET A 90 -15.40 8.92 -11.71
CA MET A 90 -16.28 9.74 -12.54
C MET A 90 -17.40 10.35 -11.70
N LEU A 91 -17.46 11.68 -11.63
CA LEU A 91 -18.53 12.41 -10.92
C LEU A 91 -19.29 13.30 -11.91
N CYS A 92 -20.62 13.19 -11.94
CA CYS A 92 -21.50 13.94 -12.82
C CYS A 92 -21.06 13.95 -14.29
N GLY A 93 -20.68 12.76 -14.81
CA GLY A 93 -20.25 12.58 -16.20
C GLY A 93 -18.82 13.06 -16.52
N LYS A 94 -18.05 13.51 -15.53
CA LYS A 94 -16.65 13.94 -15.71
C LYS A 94 -15.69 12.95 -15.05
N SER A 95 -14.73 12.46 -15.82
CA SER A 95 -13.57 11.74 -15.26
C SER A 95 -12.71 12.69 -14.44
N LEU A 96 -12.24 12.21 -13.30
CA LEU A 96 -11.36 12.94 -12.40
C LEU A 96 -10.00 12.26 -12.34
N ASP A 97 -8.94 13.05 -12.45
CA ASP A 97 -7.57 12.59 -12.24
C ASP A 97 -7.16 12.83 -10.78
N LEU A 98 -6.37 11.90 -10.23
CA LEU A 98 -5.71 12.11 -8.95
C LEU A 98 -4.75 13.30 -9.04
N ILE A 99 -4.51 13.95 -7.90
CA ILE A 99 -3.39 14.89 -7.79
C ILE A 99 -2.06 14.18 -8.14
N ASN A 100 -1.27 14.80 -9.00
CA ASN A 100 0.01 14.21 -9.42
C ASN A 100 1.01 14.15 -8.24
N PRO A 101 1.87 13.11 -8.19
CA PRO A 101 2.97 13.05 -7.25
C PRO A 101 3.97 14.19 -7.47
N ASN A 102 4.49 14.74 -6.37
CA ASN A 102 5.46 15.84 -6.38
C ASN A 102 6.86 15.33 -6.04
N PHE A 103 7.87 15.73 -6.83
CA PHE A 103 9.29 15.44 -6.55
C PHE A 103 9.68 15.84 -5.12
N PRO A 104 10.43 15.01 -4.37
CA PRO A 104 11.10 13.77 -4.80
C PRO A 104 10.25 12.50 -4.72
N ARG A 105 8.97 12.60 -4.33
CA ARG A 105 8.07 11.45 -4.26
C ARG A 105 7.47 11.18 -5.63
N ASN A 106 7.60 9.96 -6.11
CA ASN A 106 7.03 9.49 -7.37
C ASN A 106 5.71 8.74 -7.17
N LYS A 107 5.05 8.91 -6.02
CA LYS A 107 3.79 8.25 -5.68
C LYS A 107 2.92 9.06 -4.73
N ILE A 108 1.61 8.79 -4.77
CA ILE A 108 0.61 9.25 -3.81
C ILE A 108 0.15 8.06 -2.97
N GLY A 109 0.20 8.18 -1.63
CA GLY A 109 -0.11 7.10 -0.70
C GLY A 109 1.07 6.67 0.18
N THR A 110 1.04 5.42 0.62
CA THR A 110 2.04 4.83 1.53
C THR A 110 3.09 4.00 0.79
N SER A 111 4.03 3.38 1.51
CA SER A 111 4.91 2.39 0.92
C SER A 111 4.17 1.15 0.44
N LEU A 112 3.18 0.70 1.20
CA LEU A 112 2.41 -0.52 0.93
C LEU A 112 1.32 -0.32 -0.12
N LEU A 113 0.62 0.81 -0.08
CA LEU A 113 -0.59 1.06 -0.87
C LEU A 113 -0.53 2.46 -1.49
N HIS A 114 -0.47 2.56 -2.82
CA HIS A 114 -0.19 3.82 -3.52
C HIS A 114 -0.58 3.82 -5.01
N GLU A 115 -0.36 4.96 -5.67
CA GLU A 115 -0.64 5.23 -7.09
C GLU A 115 0.54 6.06 -7.70
N HIS A 116 0.79 5.91 -9.01
CA HIS A 116 1.97 6.42 -9.72
C HIS A 116 1.68 7.43 -10.87
N ASP A 117 0.52 8.10 -10.90
CA ASP A 117 -0.02 8.86 -12.04
C ASP A 117 -0.33 7.96 -13.27
N ASP A 118 -0.86 6.76 -13.02
CA ASP A 118 -1.17 5.73 -14.01
C ASP A 118 -2.56 5.09 -13.85
N ASN A 119 -3.43 5.67 -13.01
CA ASN A 119 -4.79 5.20 -12.73
C ASN A 119 -4.84 3.75 -12.20
N ARG A 120 -3.82 3.39 -11.42
CA ARG A 120 -3.67 2.05 -10.85
C ARG A 120 -3.39 2.08 -9.36
N ILE A 121 -4.06 1.19 -8.65
CA ILE A 121 -3.79 0.89 -7.24
C ILE A 121 -2.64 -0.11 -7.20
N HIS A 122 -1.56 0.26 -6.53
CA HIS A 122 -0.39 -0.58 -6.26
C HIS A 122 -0.42 -1.09 -4.82
N VAL A 123 -0.30 -2.40 -4.66
CA VAL A 123 -0.04 -3.05 -3.37
C VAL A 123 1.34 -3.68 -3.39
N GLU A 124 2.30 -3.09 -2.68
CA GLU A 124 3.71 -3.48 -2.75
C GLU A 124 4.32 -3.68 -1.35
N GLY A 125 4.65 -4.92 -1.02
CA GLY A 125 5.23 -5.30 0.27
C GLY A 125 4.39 -6.34 1.01
N THR A 126 4.68 -6.53 2.30
CA THR A 126 4.00 -7.55 3.12
C THR A 126 2.71 -6.98 3.69
N VAL A 127 1.57 -7.63 3.43
CA VAL A 127 0.25 -7.21 3.92
C VAL A 127 -0.05 -7.93 5.22
N SER A 128 0.02 -7.21 6.34
CA SER A 128 -0.24 -7.80 7.66
C SER A 128 -1.72 -8.16 7.80
N MET A 129 -2.62 -7.26 7.38
CA MET A 129 -4.06 -7.47 7.39
C MET A 129 -4.67 -7.00 6.06
N LEU A 130 -5.59 -7.78 5.48
CA LEU A 130 -6.22 -7.44 4.19
C LEU A 130 -6.95 -6.09 4.20
N LYS A 131 -7.46 -5.66 5.37
CA LYS A 131 -8.08 -4.34 5.54
C LYS A 131 -7.11 -3.17 5.25
N GLU A 132 -5.80 -3.38 5.40
CA GLU A 132 -4.79 -2.36 5.10
C GLU A 132 -4.69 -2.07 3.59
N VAL A 133 -5.17 -2.99 2.77
CA VAL A 133 -5.16 -2.87 1.30
C VAL A 133 -6.57 -2.80 0.73
N SER A 134 -7.57 -2.48 1.57
CA SER A 134 -8.94 -2.27 1.08
C SER A 134 -9.04 -0.97 0.28
N LEU A 135 -10.05 -0.90 -0.60
CA LEU A 135 -10.34 0.28 -1.40
C LEU A 135 -10.65 1.50 -0.52
N GLY A 136 -11.34 1.32 0.60
CA GLY A 136 -11.54 2.38 1.58
C GLY A 136 -10.23 2.90 2.17
N ASN A 137 -9.28 2.01 2.46
CA ASN A 137 -7.96 2.41 2.94
C ASN A 137 -7.11 3.05 1.83
N PHE A 138 -7.25 2.61 0.58
CA PHE A 138 -6.63 3.27 -0.58
C PHE A 138 -7.04 4.75 -0.65
N PHE A 139 -8.35 5.02 -0.66
CA PHE A 139 -8.87 6.39 -0.67
C PHE A 139 -8.36 7.20 0.54
N LYS A 140 -8.28 6.59 1.72
CA LYS A 140 -7.72 7.24 2.91
C LYS A 140 -6.25 7.64 2.74
N VAL A 141 -5.40 6.75 2.22
CA VAL A 141 -3.95 7.03 2.13
C VAL A 141 -3.60 8.02 1.02
N ILE A 142 -4.41 8.11 -0.04
CA ILE A 142 -4.24 9.14 -1.07
C ILE A 142 -4.78 10.52 -0.63
N GLY A 143 -5.40 10.63 0.54
CA GLY A 143 -5.92 11.89 1.10
C GLY A 143 -7.41 12.13 0.86
N GLY A 144 -8.14 11.12 0.40
CA GLY A 144 -9.59 11.12 0.24
C GLY A 144 -10.30 10.20 1.22
N LYS A 145 -11.49 9.74 0.84
CA LYS A 145 -12.34 8.84 1.63
C LYS A 145 -13.36 8.17 0.73
N LEU A 146 -13.66 6.90 0.97
CA LEU A 146 -14.73 6.16 0.31
C LEU A 146 -15.60 5.48 1.36
N GLU A 147 -16.90 5.68 1.26
CA GLU A 147 -17.97 5.05 2.05
C GLU A 147 -19.16 4.76 1.13
N ASN A 148 -20.13 3.95 1.56
CA ASN A 148 -21.31 3.59 0.77
C ASN A 148 -22.10 4.75 0.15
N ASN A 149 -22.07 5.94 0.77
CA ASN A 149 -22.86 7.10 0.34
C ASN A 149 -22.04 8.38 0.16
N TYR A 150 -20.72 8.26 0.18
CA TYR A 150 -19.83 9.42 0.17
C TYR A 150 -18.47 9.07 -0.41
N VAL A 151 -17.97 9.96 -1.26
CA VAL A 151 -16.61 9.92 -1.77
C VAL A 151 -15.98 11.30 -1.60
N SER A 152 -14.70 11.31 -1.24
CA SER A 152 -13.83 12.47 -1.41
C SER A 152 -12.58 12.03 -2.14
N TYR A 153 -12.19 12.81 -3.14
CA TYR A 153 -11.13 12.46 -4.07
C TYR A 153 -10.24 13.68 -4.34
N PRO A 154 -8.93 13.61 -4.03
CA PRO A 154 -8.03 14.74 -4.16
C PRO A 154 -7.57 14.90 -5.62
N THR A 155 -7.99 16.00 -6.25
CA THR A 155 -7.67 16.34 -7.64
C THR A 155 -6.68 17.51 -7.70
N LYS A 156 -6.26 17.89 -8.91
CA LYS A 156 -5.44 19.09 -9.16
C LYS A 156 -6.16 20.39 -8.76
N GLU A 157 -7.48 20.40 -8.87
CA GLU A 157 -8.36 21.53 -8.54
C GLU A 157 -8.70 21.61 -7.04
N GLY A 158 -8.30 20.60 -6.27
CA GLY A 158 -8.57 20.47 -4.84
C GLY A 158 -9.32 19.19 -4.49
N LEU A 159 -9.80 19.12 -3.26
CA LEU A 159 -10.61 17.99 -2.80
C LEU A 159 -12.01 18.10 -3.40
N ILE A 160 -12.40 17.13 -4.22
CA ILE A 160 -13.76 17.01 -4.74
C ILE A 160 -14.51 16.01 -3.85
N GLU A 161 -15.71 16.38 -3.43
CA GLU A 161 -16.57 15.57 -2.58
C GLU A 161 -17.91 15.34 -3.26
N ALA A 162 -18.49 14.16 -3.06
CA ALA A 162 -19.86 13.87 -3.48
C ALA A 162 -20.56 12.98 -2.45
N ARG A 163 -21.84 13.27 -2.21
CA ARG A 163 -22.70 12.51 -1.29
C ARG A 163 -24.03 12.16 -1.96
N ASN A 164 -24.55 10.96 -1.68
CA ASN A 164 -25.87 10.55 -2.16
C ASN A 164 -26.93 11.62 -1.80
N GLY A 165 -27.78 11.94 -2.78
CA GLY A 165 -28.79 13.00 -2.66
C GLY A 165 -28.35 14.34 -3.27
N GLU A 166 -27.05 14.51 -3.57
CA GLU A 166 -26.58 15.66 -4.33
C GLU A 166 -26.96 15.57 -5.80
N MET A 167 -27.02 16.72 -6.46
CA MET A 167 -27.54 16.84 -7.82
C MET A 167 -26.41 16.80 -8.86
N CYS A 168 -26.56 15.94 -9.87
CA CYS A 168 -25.86 16.06 -11.15
C CYS A 168 -26.88 16.47 -12.22
N ASP A 169 -26.64 17.57 -12.94
CA ASP A 169 -27.52 18.06 -14.01
C ASP A 169 -29.01 18.17 -13.61
N ASN A 170 -29.28 18.67 -12.39
CA ASN A 170 -30.62 18.77 -11.78
C ASN A 170 -31.33 17.43 -11.51
N LYS A 171 -30.58 16.33 -11.45
CA LYS A 171 -31.06 15.01 -11.05
C LYS A 171 -30.34 14.54 -9.80
N GLU A 172 -31.11 14.00 -8.86
CA GLU A 172 -30.56 13.37 -7.68
C GLU A 172 -29.64 12.22 -8.09
N SER A 173 -28.44 12.18 -7.50
CA SER A 173 -27.39 11.25 -7.86
C SER A 173 -26.91 10.45 -6.66
N THR A 174 -26.39 9.27 -6.95
CA THR A 174 -25.91 8.32 -5.94
C THR A 174 -24.54 7.77 -6.32
N LEU A 175 -23.75 7.51 -5.30
CA LEU A 175 -22.45 6.84 -5.42
C LEU A 175 -22.67 5.35 -5.69
N LYS A 176 -21.98 4.87 -6.73
CA LYS A 176 -21.88 3.48 -7.12
C LYS A 176 -20.42 3.13 -7.29
N VAL A 177 -20.08 1.91 -6.88
CA VAL A 177 -18.77 1.32 -7.17
C VAL A 177 -19.01 0.02 -7.91
N TYR A 178 -18.37 -0.13 -9.06
CA TYR A 178 -18.43 -1.34 -9.88
C TYR A 178 -17.08 -2.03 -9.85
N ILE A 179 -17.09 -3.34 -9.63
CA ILE A 179 -15.93 -4.21 -9.72
C ILE A 179 -16.16 -5.14 -10.90
N ASN A 180 -15.33 -5.03 -11.94
CA ASN A 180 -15.44 -5.83 -13.17
C ASN A 180 -16.87 -5.78 -13.74
N GLY A 181 -17.42 -4.56 -13.84
CA GLY A 181 -18.72 -4.30 -14.46
C GLY A 181 -19.93 -4.54 -13.55
N LYS A 182 -19.75 -5.08 -12.33
CA LYS A 182 -20.84 -5.39 -11.40
C LYS A 182 -20.83 -4.47 -10.18
N ARG A 183 -21.99 -3.92 -9.84
CA ARG A 183 -22.16 -3.05 -8.67
C ARG A 183 -21.83 -3.81 -7.39
N MET A 184 -21.17 -3.13 -6.46
CA MET A 184 -20.80 -3.65 -5.15
C MET A 184 -21.41 -2.80 -4.03
N SER A 185 -21.79 -3.46 -2.94
CA SER A 185 -22.13 -2.81 -1.67
C SER A 185 -20.96 -2.93 -0.69
N GLY A 186 -20.80 -1.95 0.22
CA GLY A 186 -19.68 -1.89 1.15
C GLY A 186 -18.31 -1.75 0.48
N PRO A 187 -18.14 -0.90 -0.56
CA PRO A 187 -16.92 -0.86 -1.36
C PRO A 187 -15.68 -0.48 -0.53
N GLU A 188 -15.86 0.21 0.61
CA GLU A 188 -14.76 0.54 1.52
C GLU A 188 -14.02 -0.69 2.08
N ASN A 189 -14.68 -1.85 2.13
CA ASN A 189 -14.12 -3.10 2.63
C ASN A 189 -13.57 -3.99 1.51
N TYR A 190 -13.76 -3.61 0.24
CA TYR A 190 -13.31 -4.39 -0.88
C TYR A 190 -11.78 -4.47 -0.92
N VAL A 191 -11.24 -5.67 -1.15
CA VAL A 191 -9.81 -5.90 -1.33
C VAL A 191 -9.57 -6.22 -2.79
N PRO A 192 -8.70 -5.47 -3.50
CA PRO A 192 -8.39 -5.76 -4.88
C PRO A 192 -7.83 -7.18 -5.08
N TYR A 193 -8.18 -7.79 -6.21
CA TYR A 193 -7.70 -9.11 -6.61
C TYR A 193 -6.17 -9.10 -6.75
N PRO A 194 -5.47 -10.14 -6.24
CA PRO A 194 -4.02 -10.16 -6.12
C PRO A 194 -3.26 -10.42 -7.44
N ALA A 195 -3.61 -9.72 -8.53
CA ALA A 195 -2.95 -9.88 -9.83
C ALA A 195 -1.59 -9.16 -9.88
N GLN A 196 -0.55 -9.89 -10.31
CA GLN A 196 0.82 -9.35 -10.42
C GLN A 196 1.17 -8.78 -11.81
N GLN A 197 0.32 -9.02 -12.80
CA GLN A 197 0.61 -8.77 -14.21
C GLN A 197 -0.10 -7.53 -14.74
N VAL A 198 0.44 -6.93 -15.80
CA VAL A 198 -0.11 -5.72 -16.42
C VAL A 198 -0.54 -6.02 -17.88
N PRO A 199 -1.77 -5.67 -18.29
CA PRO A 199 -2.80 -5.00 -17.50
C PRO A 199 -3.48 -5.97 -16.53
N PRO A 200 -3.94 -5.46 -15.37
CA PRO A 200 -4.11 -6.29 -14.21
C PRO A 200 -5.57 -6.58 -13.87
N GLY A 201 -5.69 -7.59 -13.00
CA GLY A 201 -6.55 -7.57 -11.83
C GLY A 201 -7.97 -7.09 -12.08
N ASP A 202 -8.49 -6.29 -11.16
CA ASP A 202 -9.82 -5.73 -11.30
C ASP A 202 -9.81 -4.40 -12.05
N CYS A 203 -10.90 -4.15 -12.77
CA CYS A 203 -11.27 -2.81 -13.19
C CYS A 203 -12.34 -2.26 -12.22
N ILE A 204 -11.98 -1.21 -11.49
CA ILE A 204 -12.78 -0.57 -10.44
C ILE A 204 -13.32 0.77 -10.94
N ILE A 205 -14.64 0.90 -11.06
CA ILE A 205 -15.27 2.16 -11.46
C ILE A 205 -15.97 2.79 -10.27
N ILE A 206 -15.56 4.00 -9.89
CA ILE A 206 -16.23 4.82 -8.88
C ILE A 206 -17.06 5.86 -9.64
N LEU A 207 -18.38 5.71 -9.59
CA LEU A 207 -19.33 6.52 -10.37
C LEU A 207 -20.29 7.25 -9.45
N PHE A 208 -20.43 8.56 -9.63
CA PHE A 208 -21.48 9.36 -9.01
C PHE A 208 -22.34 10.01 -10.09
N ASP A 209 -23.54 9.47 -10.28
CA ASP A 209 -24.50 9.92 -11.28
C ASP A 209 -25.95 9.51 -10.91
N SER A 210 -26.90 9.87 -11.76
CA SER A 210 -28.33 9.60 -11.55
C SER A 210 -28.81 8.26 -12.13
N SER A 211 -27.92 7.40 -12.63
CA SER A 211 -28.31 6.08 -13.14
C SER A 211 -28.69 5.14 -11.99
N GLU A 212 -29.47 4.09 -12.23
CA GLU A 212 -29.78 3.08 -11.20
C GLU A 212 -29.30 1.69 -11.65
N SER A 213 -28.27 1.65 -12.50
CA SER A 213 -27.81 0.40 -13.11
C SER A 213 -26.99 -0.43 -12.14
N GLU A 214 -27.27 -1.73 -12.09
CA GLU A 214 -26.49 -2.73 -11.36
C GLU A 214 -25.21 -3.14 -12.11
N THR A 215 -25.09 -2.74 -13.37
CA THR A 215 -23.89 -2.93 -14.19
C THR A 215 -23.42 -1.63 -14.83
N THR A 216 -22.19 -1.62 -15.35
CA THR A 216 -21.64 -0.50 -16.11
C THR A 216 -20.97 -1.02 -17.37
N ASP A 217 -21.00 -0.22 -18.44
CA ASP A 217 -20.20 -0.44 -19.66
C ASP A 217 -18.90 0.39 -19.64
N ILE A 218 -18.69 1.17 -18.58
CA ILE A 218 -17.49 1.99 -18.40
C ILE A 218 -16.34 1.07 -18.05
N ILE A 219 -15.34 0.99 -18.92
CA ILE A 219 -14.17 0.14 -18.74
C ILE A 219 -12.88 0.95 -18.61
N CYS A 220 -11.97 0.45 -17.77
CA CYS A 220 -10.71 1.08 -17.44
C CYS A 220 -9.83 1.25 -18.68
N THR A 221 -9.06 2.33 -18.74
CA THR A 221 -8.29 2.72 -19.93
C THR A 221 -7.29 1.64 -20.39
N SER A 222 -6.65 0.97 -19.44
CA SER A 222 -5.74 -0.16 -19.64
C SER A 222 -6.39 -1.40 -20.28
N TRP A 223 -7.60 -1.76 -19.82
CA TRP A 223 -8.38 -2.88 -20.37
C TRP A 223 -8.80 -2.56 -21.81
N LYS A 224 -9.29 -1.34 -22.06
CA LYS A 224 -9.59 -0.84 -23.41
C LYS A 224 -8.38 -0.97 -24.34
N ALA A 225 -7.20 -0.59 -23.86
CA ALA A 225 -5.97 -0.65 -24.65
C ALA A 225 -5.57 -2.08 -25.05
N LYS A 226 -6.01 -3.11 -24.31
CA LYS A 226 -5.84 -4.53 -24.70
C LYS A 226 -6.99 -5.11 -25.51
N GLY A 227 -8.08 -4.36 -25.70
CA GLY A 227 -9.29 -4.88 -26.29
C GLY A 227 -10.01 -5.88 -25.39
N TRP A 228 -9.84 -5.78 -24.07
CA TRP A 228 -10.62 -6.55 -23.11
C TRP A 228 -11.99 -5.89 -22.90
N ASP A 229 -12.97 -6.72 -22.57
CA ASP A 229 -14.29 -6.33 -22.08
C ASP A 229 -14.65 -7.18 -20.85
N TYR A 230 -15.86 -7.02 -20.30
CA TYR A 230 -16.29 -7.79 -19.13
C TYR A 230 -16.61 -9.26 -19.41
N ASP A 231 -16.87 -9.62 -20.67
CA ASP A 231 -17.21 -10.99 -21.07
C ASP A 231 -15.96 -11.82 -21.44
N GLY A 232 -14.89 -11.14 -21.88
CA GLY A 232 -13.60 -11.73 -22.24
C GLY A 232 -12.59 -11.78 -21.10
N PHE A 233 -12.91 -11.26 -19.92
CA PHE A 233 -12.06 -11.34 -18.74
C PHE A 233 -12.33 -12.62 -17.94
N ASP A 234 -11.54 -13.67 -18.20
CA ASP A 234 -11.54 -14.88 -17.37
C ASP A 234 -10.51 -14.76 -16.24
N ARG A 235 -10.96 -14.95 -14.99
CA ARG A 235 -10.08 -14.91 -13.81
C ARG A 235 -9.19 -16.15 -13.74
N GLU A 236 -9.56 -17.25 -14.40
CA GLU A 236 -8.87 -18.54 -14.23
C GLU A 236 -7.45 -18.55 -14.79
N GLU A 237 -7.15 -17.80 -15.87
CA GLU A 237 -5.81 -17.81 -16.48
C GLU A 237 -4.72 -17.09 -15.66
N ASN A 238 -5.07 -16.39 -14.56
CA ASN A 238 -4.15 -15.50 -13.83
C ASN A 238 -4.02 -15.80 -12.33
N THR A 239 -4.47 -16.98 -11.89
CA THR A 239 -4.40 -17.38 -10.47
C THR A 239 -2.99 -17.82 -10.07
N ILE A 240 -2.28 -16.97 -9.34
CA ILE A 240 -1.19 -17.41 -8.46
C ILE A 240 -1.83 -17.77 -7.11
N GLY A 241 -2.03 -19.07 -6.88
CA GLY A 241 -2.24 -19.72 -5.59
C GLY A 241 -3.39 -19.17 -4.74
N ASP A 242 -4.41 -19.99 -4.52
CA ASP A 242 -5.55 -19.70 -3.63
C ASP A 242 -5.11 -19.09 -2.28
N ILE A 243 -5.20 -17.77 -2.17
CA ILE A 243 -5.29 -17.12 -0.86
C ILE A 243 -6.67 -17.51 -0.35
N GLU A 244 -6.74 -18.40 0.64
CA GLU A 244 -7.99 -18.69 1.33
C GLU A 244 -8.51 -17.39 1.96
N TRP A 245 -9.54 -16.80 1.34
CA TRP A 245 -10.30 -15.69 1.88
C TRP A 245 -11.21 -16.21 3.00
N GLN A 246 -10.65 -16.41 4.20
CA GLN A 246 -11.42 -16.68 5.42
C GLN A 246 -11.90 -15.39 6.08
#